data_AF-X1NPC4-F1
#
_entry.id   AF-X1NPC4-F1
#
_cell.length_a   1.000
_cell.length_b   1.000
_cell.length_c   1.000
_cell.angle_alpha   90.00
_cell.angle_beta   90.00
_cell.angle_gamma   90.00
#
_symmetry.space_group_name_H-M   'P 1'
#
loop_
_entity.id
_entity.type
_entity.pdbx_description
1 polymer ?
#
loop_
_entity_poly.entity_id
_entity_poly.type
_entity_poly.pdbx_seq_one_letter_code
_entity_poly.pdbx_strand_id
1 'polypeptide(L)'
;QVKKFLDRGGAIAWGIIPNDKESVGKESVASLNDRLEEAMAPFTRKGIPFQQLIAQGLLTPSCGLGSIDTEEAAAQVLELLAELSIRIRKRIS
;
A
#
# COMPACT_ATOMS: atom_id res chain seq x y z
N GLN A 1 19.53 -6.15 -4.59
CA GLN A 1 19.57 -5.45 -3.29
C GLN A 1 18.28 -5.69 -2.50
N VAL A 2 17.10 -5.33 -3.01
CA VAL A 2 15.81 -5.52 -2.30
C VAL A 2 15.53 -6.98 -1.93
N LYS A 3 15.74 -7.94 -2.85
CA LYS A 3 15.58 -9.37 -2.53
C LYS A 3 16.43 -9.80 -1.33
N LYS A 4 17.72 -9.45 -1.32
CA LYS A 4 18.61 -9.75 -0.19
C LYS A 4 18.17 -9.08 1.11
N PHE A 5 17.55 -7.90 1.05
CA PHE A 5 17.00 -7.22 2.23
C PHE A 5 15.79 -7.96 2.81
N LEU A 6 14.86 -8.37 1.94
CA LEU A 6 13.69 -9.18 2.33
C LEU A 6 14.10 -10.58 2.83
N ASP A 7 15.07 -11.23 2.18
CA ASP A 7 15.61 -12.54 2.57
C ASP A 7 16.25 -12.53 3.98
N ARG A 8 16.64 -11.35 4.49
CA ARG A 8 17.12 -11.15 5.87
C ARG A 8 16.02 -10.78 6.87
N GLY A 9 14.75 -10.83 6.46
CA GLY A 9 13.61 -10.49 7.30
C GLY A 9 13.18 -9.02 7.26
N GLY A 10 13.74 -8.20 6.36
CA GLY A 10 13.33 -6.80 6.21
C GLY A 10 11.89 -6.65 5.70
N ALA A 11 11.31 -5.46 5.85
CA ALA A 11 9.97 -5.12 5.36
C ALA A 11 9.97 -3.86 4.49
N ILE A 12 9.03 -3.77 3.55
CA ILE A 12 8.84 -2.61 2.66
C ILE A 12 7.56 -1.89 3.06
N ALA A 13 7.65 -0.57 3.27
CA ALA A 13 6.48 0.29 3.37
C ALA A 13 6.06 0.76 1.96
N TRP A 14 4.78 0.61 1.66
CA TRP A 14 4.15 1.03 0.41
C TRP A 14 3.24 2.23 0.69
N GLY A 15 3.78 3.44 0.45
CA GLY A 15 3.02 4.69 0.54
C GLY A 15 2.06 4.84 -0.64
N ILE A 16 0.92 4.17 -0.58
CA ILE A 16 0.02 3.96 -1.72
C ILE A 16 -1.22 4.84 -1.69
N ILE A 17 -1.67 5.23 -0.49
CA ILE A 17 -2.86 6.07 -0.30
C ILE A 17 -2.44 7.54 -0.42
N PRO A 18 -3.04 8.35 -1.31
CA PRO A 18 -2.76 9.78 -1.37
C PRO A 18 -3.04 10.48 -0.03
N ASN A 19 -2.38 11.62 0.20
CA ASN A 19 -2.46 12.39 1.44
C ASN A 19 -3.00 13.82 1.22
N ASP A 20 -3.71 14.05 0.12
CA ASP A 20 -4.43 15.27 -0.21
C ASP A 20 -5.90 14.97 -0.52
N LYS A 21 -6.79 15.90 -0.14
CA LYS A 21 -8.24 15.70 -0.22
C LYS A 21 -8.74 15.41 -1.63
N GLU A 22 -8.20 16.12 -2.63
CA GLU A 22 -8.66 16.01 -4.00
C GLU A 22 -8.37 14.62 -4.57
N SER A 23 -7.17 14.10 -4.34
CA SER A 23 -6.77 12.78 -4.83
C SER A 23 -7.51 11.67 -4.08
N VAL A 24 -7.62 11.76 -2.76
CA VAL A 24 -8.31 10.75 -1.94
C VAL A 24 -9.77 10.58 -2.36
N GLY A 25 -10.47 11.67 -2.65
CA GLY A 25 -11.86 11.64 -3.11
C GLY A 25 -12.09 10.96 -4.46
N LYS A 26 -11.02 10.72 -5.24
CA LYS A 26 -11.06 10.03 -6.54
C LYS A 26 -10.61 8.58 -6.47
N GLU A 27 -10.06 8.14 -5.33
CA GLU A 27 -9.56 6.80 -5.17
C GLU A 27 -10.64 5.82 -4.69
N SER A 28 -10.44 4.56 -5.05
CA SER A 28 -11.22 3.43 -4.55
C SER A 28 -10.25 2.32 -4.11
N VAL A 29 -10.73 1.36 -3.33
CA VAL A 29 -9.92 0.19 -2.97
C VAL A 29 -9.45 -0.58 -4.22
N ALA A 30 -10.24 -0.59 -5.30
CA ALA A 30 -9.87 -1.24 -6.55
C ALA A 30 -8.71 -0.52 -7.24
N SER A 31 -8.80 0.81 -7.44
CA SER A 31 -7.74 1.59 -8.07
C SER A 31 -6.43 1.55 -7.28
N LEU A 32 -6.52 1.58 -5.95
CA LEU A 32 -5.35 1.48 -5.07
C LEU A 32 -4.73 0.08 -5.09
N ASN A 33 -5.55 -0.97 -5.21
CA ASN A 33 -5.06 -2.34 -5.38
C ASN A 33 -4.30 -2.52 -6.69
N ASP A 34 -4.84 -1.99 -7.79
CA ASP A 34 -4.17 -2.05 -9.10
C ASP A 34 -2.82 -1.33 -9.04
N ARG A 35 -2.79 -0.12 -8.46
CA ARG A 35 -1.53 0.63 -8.27
C ARG A 35 -0.53 -0.12 -7.39
N LEU A 36 -0.98 -0.79 -6.32
CA LEU A 36 -0.11 -1.58 -5.45
C LEU A 36 0.51 -2.77 -6.21
N GLU A 37 -0.29 -3.48 -7.01
CA GLU A 37 0.20 -4.59 -7.84
C GLU A 37 1.19 -4.12 -8.90
N GLU A 38 0.91 -3.01 -9.56
CA GLU A 38 1.83 -2.37 -10.50
C GLU A 38 3.16 -1.99 -9.83
N ALA A 39 3.11 -1.42 -8.62
CA ALA A 39 4.31 -1.11 -7.84
C ALA A 39 5.12 -2.35 -7.45
N MET A 40 4.44 -3.48 -7.20
CA MET A 40 5.07 -4.76 -6.86
C MET A 40 5.61 -5.53 -8.08
N ALA A 41 5.05 -5.34 -9.27
CA ALA A 41 5.38 -6.10 -10.47
C ALA A 41 6.88 -6.11 -10.86
N PRO A 42 7.65 -5.00 -10.72
CA PRO A 42 9.09 -5.03 -10.97
C PRO A 42 9.86 -5.94 -10.01
N PHE A 43 9.38 -6.13 -8.79
CA PHE A 43 10.02 -6.98 -7.77
C PHE A 43 9.71 -8.46 -8.03
N THR A 44 8.48 -8.76 -8.44
CA THR A 44 8.09 -10.13 -8.83
C THR A 44 8.85 -10.60 -10.06
N ARG A 45 9.01 -9.75 -11.07
CA ARG A 45 9.86 -10.01 -12.25
C ARG A 45 11.33 -10.25 -11.90
N LYS A 46 11.78 -9.77 -10.73
CA LYS A 46 13.15 -9.98 -10.19
C LYS A 46 13.23 -11.17 -9.22
N GLY A 47 12.22 -12.05 -9.21
CA GLY A 47 12.22 -13.30 -8.47
C GLY A 47 11.87 -13.17 -6.99
N ILE A 48 11.22 -12.08 -6.57
CA ILE A 48 10.63 -11.98 -5.22
C ILE A 48 9.16 -12.42 -5.31
N PRO A 49 8.75 -13.50 -4.63
CA PRO A 49 7.36 -13.96 -4.66
C PRO A 49 6.39 -12.85 -4.23
N PHE A 50 5.25 -12.74 -4.90
CA PHE A 50 4.22 -11.77 -4.52
C PHE A 50 3.78 -11.94 -3.06
N GLN A 51 3.57 -13.18 -2.63
CA GLN A 51 3.26 -13.51 -1.22
C GLN A 51 4.31 -12.97 -0.23
N GLN A 52 5.60 -12.99 -0.59
CA GLN A 52 6.67 -12.44 0.25
C GLN A 52 6.55 -10.90 0.35
N LEU A 53 6.22 -10.22 -0.75
CA LEU A 53 6.00 -8.76 -0.76
C LEU A 53 4.80 -8.35 0.09
N ILE A 54 3.75 -9.18 0.14
CA ILE A 54 2.59 -8.93 1.01
C ILE A 54 2.93 -9.24 2.47
N ALA A 55 3.55 -10.39 2.74
CA ALA A 55 3.88 -10.82 4.11
C ALA A 55 4.91 -9.90 4.79
N GLN A 56 5.82 -9.32 4.00
CA GLN A 56 6.83 -8.34 4.45
C GLN A 56 6.49 -6.92 3.99
N GLY A 57 5.20 -6.64 3.74
CA GLY A 57 4.71 -5.34 3.30
C GLY A 57 3.93 -4.61 4.39
N LEU A 58 4.15 -3.31 4.52
CA LEU A 58 3.30 -2.40 5.30
C LEU A 58 2.65 -1.41 4.34
N LEU A 59 1.32 -1.27 4.39
CA LEU A 59 0.64 -0.21 3.65
C LEU A 59 0.63 1.07 4.49
N THR A 60 1.01 2.18 3.87
CA THR A 60 0.98 3.50 4.50
C THR A 60 0.32 4.51 3.56
N PRO A 61 -0.10 5.68 4.08
CA PRO A 61 -0.31 6.83 3.23
C PRO A 61 1.04 7.26 2.59
N SER A 62 0.97 8.01 1.49
CA SER A 62 2.14 8.50 0.74
C SER A 62 3.04 9.44 1.55
N CYS A 63 2.45 10.18 2.49
CA CYS A 63 3.14 11.00 3.48
C CYS A 63 2.29 11.05 4.77
N GLY A 64 2.68 11.87 5.75
CA GLY A 64 1.84 12.08 6.93
C GLY A 64 0.47 12.69 6.59
N LEU A 65 -0.47 12.60 7.54
CA LEU A 65 -1.81 13.19 7.41
C LEU A 65 -1.85 14.68 7.73
N GLY A 66 -0.72 15.30 8.08
CA GLY A 66 -0.67 16.71 8.52
C GLY A 66 -1.02 17.74 7.45
N SER A 67 -1.08 17.34 6.18
CA SER A 67 -1.53 18.15 5.05
C SER A 67 -3.01 17.99 4.73
N ILE A 68 -3.75 17.17 5.48
CA ILE A 68 -5.17 16.96 5.27
C ILE A 68 -5.94 17.92 6.18
N ASP A 69 -6.68 18.83 5.54
CA ASP A 69 -7.28 19.97 6.23
C ASP A 69 -8.51 19.63 7.08
N THR A 70 -9.04 18.39 7.00
CA THR A 70 -10.23 17.97 7.75
C THR A 70 -10.09 16.56 8.33
N GLU A 71 -10.71 16.34 9.49
CA GLU A 71 -10.72 15.04 10.16
C GLU A 71 -11.41 13.97 9.32
N GLU A 72 -12.47 14.32 8.58
CA GLU A 72 -13.21 13.40 7.72
C GLU A 72 -12.35 12.89 6.57
N ALA A 73 -11.57 13.77 5.95
CA ALA A 73 -10.66 13.36 4.89
C ALA A 73 -9.51 12.49 5.44
N ALA A 74 -9.03 12.77 6.65
CA ALA A 74 -8.03 11.93 7.31
C ALA A 74 -8.60 10.54 7.66
N ALA A 75 -9.84 10.48 8.14
CA ALA A 75 -10.55 9.22 8.38
C ALA A 75 -10.72 8.42 7.09
N GLN A 76 -11.14 9.06 5.99
CA GLN A 76 -11.28 8.42 4.69
C GLN A 76 -9.97 7.78 4.19
N VAL A 77 -8.83 8.45 4.39
CA VAL A 77 -7.50 7.87 4.07
C VAL A 77 -7.24 6.60 4.86
N LEU A 78 -7.54 6.60 6.16
CA LEU A 78 -7.32 5.44 7.04
C LEU A 78 -8.30 4.30 6.73
N GLU A 79 -9.54 4.61 6.35
CA GLU A 79 -10.54 3.63 5.89
C GLU A 79 -10.08 2.94 4.61
N LEU A 80 -9.68 3.70 3.58
CA LEU A 80 -9.15 3.15 2.33
C LEU A 80 -7.92 2.27 2.57
N LEU A 81 -7.03 2.70 3.48
CA LEU A 81 -5.85 1.92 3.88
C LEU A 81 -6.25 0.58 4.51
N ALA A 82 -7.19 0.60 5.46
CA ALA A 82 -7.67 -0.58 6.15
C ALA A 82 -8.36 -1.56 5.20
N GLU A 83 -9.24 -1.06 4.34
CA GLU A 83 -9.97 -1.87 3.36
C GLU A 83 -9.03 -2.50 2.32
N LEU A 84 -8.06 -1.74 1.80
CA LEU A 84 -7.03 -2.28 0.91
C LEU A 84 -6.21 -3.37 1.60
N SER A 85 -5.84 -3.16 2.87
CA SER A 85 -5.10 -4.14 3.66
C SER A 85 -5.90 -5.43 3.88
N ILE A 86 -7.21 -5.34 4.10
CA ILE A 86 -8.10 -6.52 4.18
C ILE A 86 -8.15 -7.24 2.83
N ARG A 87 -8.37 -6.48 1.74
CA ARG A 87 -8.49 -7.04 0.38
C ARG A 87 -7.24 -7.80 -0.03
N ILE A 88 -6.05 -7.23 0.18
CA ILE A 88 -4.80 -7.83 -0.28
C ILE A 88 -4.44 -9.09 0.52
N ARG A 89 -4.73 -9.11 1.83
CA ARG A 89 -4.51 -10.30 2.68
C ARG A 89 -5.37 -11.49 2.29
N LYS A 90 -6.61 -11.26 1.85
CA LYS A 90 -7.51 -12.33 1.34
C LYS A 90 -6.98 -13.06 0.10
N ARG A 91 -5.99 -12.50 -0.61
CA ARG A 91 -5.38 -13.15 -1.80
C ARG A 91 -4.27 -14.12 -1.47
N ILE A 92 -3.75 -14.07 -0.24
CA ILE A 92 -2.64 -14.92 0.22
C ILE A 92 -3.02 -15.85 1.37
N SER A 93 -4.25 -15.71 1.88
CA SER A 93 -4.87 -16.58 2.88
C SER A 93 -5.37 -17.89 2.30
#